data_AF-A0A373W072-F1
#
_entry.id   AF-A0A373W072-F1
#
_cell.length_a   1.000
_cell.length_b   1.000
_cell.length_c   1.000
_cell.angle_alpha   90.00
_cell.angle_beta   90.00
_cell.angle_gamma   90.00
#
_symmetry.space_group_name_H-M   'P 1'
#
loop_
_entity.id
_entity.type
_entity.pdbx_description
1 polymer ?
#
loop_
_entity_poly.entity_id
_entity_poly.type
_entity_poly.pdbx_seq_one_letter_code
_entity_poly.pdbx_strand_id
1 'polypeptide(L)'
;MENQSIDVTNENTEYEQEELETLYNLERLLESGQFELVSDKPENGKIRLIYIMNDAVESFIVFDNARLTGTYDSKFEGSVTASLTGNEKEYVMVVHQNESVFSIFFQKMYMENHLYNYGKIGHFWVKGYEYLRNIEYKIAIVRDKREYLGEEYCNNQELKLAHLSDFPPLNYCCYPSVPQKYIVPKDDPWTPSNEAIQVMYDMAELTRDRKMQRMLKFYKNHPEKCVAKIIASMLHRNSHKELVDYLVNIFVKASENYPVRNFGKENEKLEKYIKKAEQLKEELSKDGIEASVITEEPFVEVKDSIEFKVYLMIWKKGVLNRKVELRRIV
;
A
#
# COMPACT_ATOMS: atom_id res chain seq x y z
N MET A 1 25.77 33.59 -32.15
CA MET A 1 26.02 33.01 -30.81
C MET A 1 24.72 33.16 -30.05
N GLU A 2 24.03 32.05 -29.83
CA GLU A 2 22.77 32.01 -29.10
C GLU A 2 23.03 32.25 -27.61
N ASN A 3 22.23 33.13 -27.01
CA ASN A 3 22.17 33.30 -25.56
C ASN A 3 21.39 32.14 -24.96
N GLN A 4 22.06 31.31 -24.15
CA GLN A 4 21.38 30.45 -23.17
C GLN A 4 21.08 31.29 -21.93
N SER A 5 19.82 31.68 -21.75
CA SER A 5 19.29 32.11 -20.45
C SER A 5 19.00 30.86 -19.63
N ILE A 6 19.80 30.61 -18.60
CA ILE A 6 19.51 29.61 -17.57
C ILE A 6 18.52 30.27 -16.59
N ASP A 7 17.40 29.58 -16.36
CA ASP A 7 16.27 30.01 -15.54
C ASP A 7 16.58 29.80 -14.04
N VAL A 8 17.38 30.71 -13.46
CA VAL A 8 17.85 30.63 -12.06
C VAL A 8 16.74 30.91 -11.03
N THR A 9 15.55 31.32 -11.47
CA THR A 9 14.41 31.63 -10.59
C THR A 9 13.49 30.45 -10.30
N ASN A 10 13.42 29.46 -11.19
CA ASN A 10 12.52 28.31 -11.01
C ASN A 10 13.08 27.28 -10.00
N GLU A 11 14.37 26.94 -10.11
CA GLU A 11 14.97 25.90 -9.27
C GLU A 11 14.92 26.25 -7.77
N ASN A 12 15.26 27.49 -7.38
CA ASN A 12 15.23 27.88 -5.96
C ASN A 12 13.82 27.84 -5.37
N THR A 13 12.79 28.12 -6.16
CA THR A 13 11.39 28.11 -5.69
C THR A 13 10.89 26.68 -5.52
N GLU A 14 11.33 25.75 -6.38
CA GLU A 14 10.98 24.32 -6.32
C GLU A 14 11.64 23.63 -5.12
N TYR A 15 12.92 23.91 -4.86
CA TYR A 15 13.62 23.41 -3.67
C TYR A 15 12.98 23.91 -2.35
N GLU A 16 12.58 25.18 -2.29
CA GLU A 16 11.89 25.72 -1.11
C GLU A 16 10.51 25.09 -0.90
N GLN A 17 9.81 24.73 -1.98
CA GLN A 17 8.52 24.02 -1.90
C GLN A 17 8.67 22.58 -1.41
N GLU A 18 9.67 21.83 -1.92
CA GLU A 18 9.93 20.46 -1.50
C GLU A 18 10.33 20.35 -0.02
N GLU A 19 11.14 21.30 0.47
CA GLU A 19 11.51 21.36 1.89
C GLU A 19 10.30 21.68 2.78
N LEU A 20 9.42 22.59 2.34
CA LEU A 20 8.20 22.94 3.05
C LEU A 20 7.21 21.77 3.12
N GLU A 21 7.05 21.03 2.01
CA GLU A 21 6.21 19.83 1.96
C GLU A 21 6.75 18.74 2.89
N THR A 22 8.07 18.52 2.88
CA THR A 22 8.72 17.56 3.77
C THR A 22 8.50 17.93 5.24
N LEU A 23 8.56 19.22 5.58
CA LEU A 23 8.26 19.71 6.93
C LEU A 23 6.81 19.44 7.34
N TYR A 24 5.85 19.67 6.43
CA TYR A 24 4.45 19.37 6.66
C TYR A 24 4.21 17.86 6.87
N ASN A 25 4.87 17.01 6.10
CA ASN A 25 4.81 15.56 6.27
C ASN A 25 5.40 15.11 7.60
N LEU A 26 6.49 15.74 8.06
CA LEU A 26 7.05 15.50 9.39
C LEU A 26 6.06 15.88 10.49
N GLU A 27 5.43 17.05 10.39
CA GLU A 27 4.42 17.50 11.37
C GLU A 27 3.24 16.52 11.45
N ARG A 28 2.67 16.12 10.31
CA ARG A 28 1.60 15.11 10.24
C ARG A 28 2.01 13.78 10.88
N LEU A 29 3.23 13.31 10.62
CA LEU A 29 3.74 12.07 11.18
C LEU A 29 3.81 12.16 12.72
N LEU A 30 4.33 13.27 13.25
CA LEU A 30 4.43 13.53 14.68
C LEU A 30 3.05 13.68 15.36
N GLU A 31 2.10 14.37 14.72
CA GLU A 31 0.72 14.49 15.20
C GLU A 31 0.01 13.14 15.30
N SER A 32 0.32 12.21 14.39
CA SER A 32 -0.17 10.84 14.43
C SER A 32 0.49 9.99 15.54
N GLY A 33 1.48 10.54 16.25
CA GLY A 33 2.25 9.86 17.28
C GLY A 33 3.22 8.80 16.74
N GLN A 34 3.44 8.76 15.41
CA GLN A 34 4.31 7.79 14.77
C GLN A 34 5.73 8.35 14.66
N PHE A 35 6.71 7.56 15.07
CA PHE A 35 8.12 7.90 14.89
C PHE A 35 9.00 6.66 14.99
N GLU A 36 9.54 6.24 13.85
CA GLU A 36 10.41 5.08 13.77
C GLU A 36 11.59 5.36 12.83
N LEU A 37 12.80 5.30 13.38
CA LEU A 37 14.01 5.45 12.59
C LEU A 37 14.40 4.09 12.01
N VAL A 38 14.84 4.08 10.76
CA VAL A 38 15.42 2.86 10.15
C VAL A 38 16.65 2.39 10.93
N SER A 39 17.45 3.35 11.40
CA SER A 39 18.67 3.13 12.19
C SER A 39 18.98 4.36 13.04
N ASP A 40 19.52 4.15 14.23
CA ASP A 40 20.05 5.22 15.11
C ASP A 40 21.48 5.65 14.72
N LYS A 41 22.09 4.94 13.77
CA LYS A 41 23.43 5.25 13.25
C LYS A 41 23.31 5.89 11.88
N PRO A 42 23.90 7.09 11.68
CA PRO A 42 23.96 7.70 10.37
C PRO A 42 24.66 6.79 9.36
N GLU A 43 24.00 6.52 8.25
CA GLU A 43 24.55 5.77 7.13
C GLU A 43 24.93 6.75 6.02
N ASN A 44 26.23 6.87 5.72
CA ASN A 44 26.76 7.88 4.79
C ASN A 44 26.28 9.32 5.13
N GLY A 45 26.17 9.62 6.43
CA GLY A 45 25.70 10.92 6.90
C GLY A 45 24.19 11.10 6.85
N LYS A 46 23.40 10.04 6.62
CA LYS A 46 21.94 10.12 6.54
C LYS A 46 21.27 9.36 7.67
N ILE A 47 20.21 9.94 8.22
CA ILE A 47 19.26 9.25 9.10
C ILE A 47 17.91 9.24 8.41
N ARG A 48 17.25 8.08 8.37
CA ARG A 48 15.93 7.91 7.75
C ARG A 48 14.88 7.68 8.82
N LEU A 49 13.81 8.48 8.75
CA LEU A 49 12.57 8.33 9.51
C LEU A 49 11.52 7.72 8.58
N ILE A 50 10.91 6.62 8.99
CA ILE A 50 9.84 5.96 8.22
C ILE A 50 8.65 6.92 8.15
N TYR A 51 8.19 7.23 6.93
CA TYR A 51 7.00 8.04 6.70
C TYR A 51 5.79 7.16 6.38
N ILE A 52 5.91 6.29 5.36
CA ILE A 52 4.92 5.25 5.06
C ILE A 52 5.64 4.01 4.53
N MET A 53 5.19 2.84 4.98
CA MET A 53 5.76 1.56 4.58
C MET A 53 4.66 0.52 4.36
N ASN A 54 4.46 0.14 3.10
CA ASN A 54 3.53 -0.89 2.67
C ASN A 54 4.02 -1.57 1.38
N ASP A 55 3.28 -2.55 0.86
CA ASP A 55 3.74 -3.33 -0.29
C ASP A 55 3.87 -2.56 -1.61
N ALA A 56 3.29 -1.36 -1.70
CA ALA A 56 3.43 -0.48 -2.85
C ALA A 56 4.51 0.60 -2.66
N VAL A 57 4.91 0.89 -1.41
CA VAL A 57 5.70 2.08 -1.06
C VAL A 57 6.62 1.80 0.13
N GLU A 58 7.90 2.16 0.01
CA GLU A 58 8.79 2.41 1.15
C GLU A 58 9.26 3.87 1.06
N SER A 59 8.77 4.72 1.97
CA SER A 59 9.00 6.16 1.96
C SER A 59 9.57 6.66 3.28
N PHE A 60 10.56 7.55 3.17
CA PHE A 60 11.31 8.08 4.29
C PHE A 60 11.39 9.59 4.25
N ILE A 61 11.33 10.22 5.42
CA ILE A 61 11.89 11.55 5.62
C ILE A 61 13.38 11.36 5.91
N VAL A 62 14.24 11.93 5.07
CA VAL A 62 15.70 11.79 5.19
C VAL A 62 16.29 13.05 5.79
N PHE A 63 17.00 12.88 6.89
CA PHE A 63 17.86 13.90 7.47
C PHE A 63 19.28 13.73 6.93
N ASP A 64 19.76 14.70 6.16
CA ASP A 64 21.07 14.67 5.48
C ASP A 64 22.14 15.46 6.25
N ASN A 65 23.39 14.99 6.14
CA ASN A 65 24.51 15.37 7.02
C ASN A 65 24.12 15.31 8.51
N ALA A 66 23.40 14.25 8.87
CA ALA A 66 22.79 14.07 10.16
C ALA A 66 23.69 13.36 11.17
N ARG A 67 23.50 13.71 12.44
CA ARG A 67 24.03 12.98 13.60
C ARG A 67 22.95 12.85 14.67
N LEU A 68 22.99 11.73 15.38
CA LEU A 68 22.12 11.46 16.51
C LEU A 68 22.93 11.55 17.82
N THR A 69 22.35 12.19 18.83
CA THR A 69 22.89 12.21 20.20
C THR A 69 21.78 11.88 21.20
N GLY A 70 22.10 11.18 22.29
CA GLY A 70 21.11 10.69 23.26
C GLY A 70 20.81 9.21 23.05
N THR A 71 19.67 8.75 23.59
CA THR A 71 19.28 7.33 23.53
C THR A 71 17.98 7.20 22.73
N TYR A 72 18.07 6.55 21.57
CA TYR A 72 16.90 6.10 20.84
C TYR A 72 16.51 4.70 21.31
N ASP A 73 15.29 4.52 21.78
CA ASP A 73 14.71 3.22 22.07
C ASP A 73 13.88 2.76 20.87
N SER A 74 14.42 1.84 20.08
CA SER A 74 13.74 1.26 18.91
C SER A 74 12.57 0.35 19.27
N LYS A 75 12.42 -0.01 20.56
CA LYS A 75 11.32 -0.86 21.05
C LYS A 75 10.25 -0.06 21.79
N PHE A 76 10.37 1.27 21.81
CA PHE A 76 9.40 2.12 22.46
C PHE A 76 8.04 2.03 21.75
N GLU A 77 7.03 1.58 22.48
CA GLU A 77 5.63 1.60 22.04
C GLU A 77 4.91 2.75 22.76
N GLY A 78 4.58 3.82 22.03
CA GLY A 78 3.86 4.96 22.58
C GLY A 78 3.94 6.20 21.70
N SER A 79 3.20 7.25 22.05
CA SER A 79 3.28 8.54 21.38
C SER A 79 4.61 9.22 21.70
N VAL A 80 5.28 9.74 20.67
CA VAL A 80 6.42 10.63 20.87
C VAL A 80 5.98 12.09 20.88
N THR A 81 6.80 12.96 21.47
CA THR A 81 6.74 14.40 21.20
C THR A 81 8.06 14.85 20.60
N ALA A 82 8.02 15.80 19.68
CA ALA A 82 9.22 16.36 19.08
C ALA A 82 9.12 17.87 18.92
N SER A 83 10.28 18.54 18.98
CA SER A 83 10.41 19.96 18.68
C SER A 83 11.53 20.17 17.68
N LEU A 84 11.26 20.94 16.62
CA LEU A 84 12.24 21.31 15.61
C LEU A 84 12.67 22.77 15.81
N THR A 85 13.97 23.01 15.85
CA THR A 85 14.56 24.35 15.88
C THR A 85 15.77 24.39 14.97
N GLY A 86 16.05 25.52 14.31
CA GLY A 86 17.22 25.59 13.44
C GLY A 86 17.41 26.95 12.81
N ASN A 87 18.43 27.03 11.97
CA ASN A 87 18.72 28.15 11.08
C ASN A 87 19.21 27.61 9.73
N GLU A 88 19.57 28.50 8.80
CA GLU A 88 20.05 28.16 7.45
C GLU A 88 21.26 27.20 7.40
N LYS A 89 21.97 26.97 8.52
CA LYS A 89 23.17 26.13 8.57
C LYS A 89 22.92 24.76 9.17
N GLU A 90 22.06 24.67 10.18
CA GLU A 90 21.81 23.45 10.93
C GLU A 90 20.45 23.50 11.64
N TYR A 91 19.75 22.38 11.56
CA TYR A 91 18.52 22.11 12.27
C TYR A 91 18.75 21.06 13.36
N VAL A 92 17.95 21.14 14.41
CA VAL A 92 17.94 20.22 15.55
C VAL A 92 16.50 19.84 15.85
N MET A 93 16.21 18.55 15.71
CA MET A 93 14.97 17.95 16.19
C MET A 93 15.24 17.21 17.49
N VAL A 94 14.57 17.61 18.57
CA VAL A 94 14.63 16.93 19.87
C VAL A 94 13.39 16.06 19.99
N VAL A 95 13.55 14.78 20.27
CA VAL A 95 12.47 13.78 20.33
C VAL A 95 12.43 13.13 21.71
N HIS A 96 11.24 13.05 22.29
CA HIS A 96 10.96 12.45 23.58
C HIS A 96 10.15 11.16 23.40
N GLN A 97 10.75 10.04 23.83
CA GLN A 97 10.14 8.72 23.96
C GLN A 97 9.91 8.45 25.46
N ASN A 98 8.88 9.10 26.03
CA ASN A 98 8.62 9.10 27.48
C ASN A 98 9.84 9.60 28.29
N GLU A 99 10.58 8.70 28.94
CA GLU A 99 11.77 9.03 29.74
C GLU A 99 13.05 9.13 28.89
N SER A 100 13.06 8.59 27.67
CA SER A 100 14.20 8.66 26.77
C SER A 100 14.14 9.91 25.90
N VAL A 101 15.29 10.56 25.71
CA VAL A 101 15.41 11.75 24.87
C VAL A 101 16.63 11.61 23.97
N PHE A 102 16.45 11.99 22.71
CA PHE A 102 17.53 12.10 21.74
C PHE A 102 17.31 13.30 20.82
N SER A 103 18.39 13.74 20.20
CA SER A 103 18.39 14.85 19.25
C SER A 103 18.99 14.41 17.93
N ILE A 104 18.31 14.75 16.84
CA ILE A 104 18.79 14.61 15.47
C ILE A 104 19.20 15.99 15.00
N PHE A 105 20.50 16.16 14.75
CA PHE A 105 21.02 17.37 14.10
C PHE A 105 21.22 17.07 12.63
N PHE A 106 20.87 17.99 11.74
CA PHE A 106 20.95 17.79 10.29
C PHE A 106 21.04 19.11 9.54
N GLN A 107 21.46 19.08 8.28
CA GLN A 107 21.56 20.28 7.44
C GLN A 107 20.44 20.41 6.43
N LYS A 108 19.92 19.28 5.94
CA LYS A 108 18.85 19.25 4.94
C LYS A 108 17.87 18.14 5.26
N MET A 109 16.63 18.32 4.83
CA MET A 109 15.55 17.36 4.98
C MET A 109 14.78 17.23 3.67
N TYR A 110 14.53 16.01 3.21
CA TYR A 110 13.81 15.75 1.97
C TYR A 110 13.11 14.37 2.00
N MET A 111 12.15 14.16 1.10
CA MET A 111 11.46 12.88 0.95
C MET A 111 12.27 11.90 0.07
N GLU A 112 12.43 10.66 0.52
CA GLU A 112 12.99 9.56 -0.26
C GLU A 112 11.90 8.49 -0.47
N ASN A 113 11.41 8.38 -1.71
CA ASN A 113 10.24 7.57 -2.04
C ASN A 113 10.62 6.41 -2.98
N HIS A 114 10.37 5.17 -2.53
CA HIS A 114 10.55 3.97 -3.35
C HIS A 114 9.19 3.34 -3.64
N LEU A 115 8.85 3.19 -4.93
CA LEU A 115 7.58 2.61 -5.38
C LEU A 115 7.83 1.23 -6.00
N TYR A 116 7.04 0.23 -5.60
CA TYR A 116 7.27 -1.16 -6.00
C TYR A 116 6.08 -1.83 -6.67
N ASN A 117 6.38 -2.90 -7.42
CA ASN A 117 5.36 -3.75 -8.03
C ASN A 117 4.66 -4.62 -6.98
N TYR A 118 3.46 -4.21 -6.57
CA TYR A 118 2.63 -4.92 -5.59
C TYR A 118 1.59 -5.87 -6.22
N GLY A 119 1.53 -5.96 -7.54
CA GLY A 119 0.43 -6.61 -8.26
C GLY A 119 0.25 -8.08 -7.93
N LYS A 120 1.35 -8.80 -7.68
CA LYS A 120 1.36 -10.21 -7.26
C LYS A 120 1.56 -10.42 -5.76
N ILE A 121 1.62 -9.34 -4.97
CA ILE A 121 1.76 -9.45 -3.53
C ILE A 121 0.40 -9.78 -2.89
N GLY A 122 0.40 -10.43 -1.73
CA GLY A 122 -0.80 -10.62 -0.92
C GLY A 122 -0.57 -11.23 0.45
N HIS A 123 -1.38 -10.79 1.41
CA HIS A 123 -1.41 -11.28 2.78
C HIS A 123 -2.70 -12.02 3.09
N PHE A 124 -2.61 -13.07 3.91
CA PHE A 124 -3.72 -14.00 4.18
C PHE A 124 -3.99 -14.17 5.68
N TRP A 125 -4.06 -13.05 6.42
CA TRP A 125 -4.28 -13.06 7.87
C TRP A 125 -5.69 -13.48 8.28
N VAL A 126 -6.69 -13.18 7.45
CA VAL A 126 -8.10 -13.51 7.70
C VAL A 126 -8.56 -14.58 6.71
N LYS A 127 -9.16 -15.67 7.22
CA LYS A 127 -9.59 -16.82 6.42
C LYS A 127 -10.87 -16.54 5.62
N GLY A 128 -10.98 -17.20 4.48
CA GLY A 128 -12.16 -17.23 3.62
C GLY A 128 -12.26 -16.03 2.67
N TYR A 129 -12.57 -16.32 1.40
CA TYR A 129 -12.59 -15.34 0.31
C TYR A 129 -11.25 -14.60 0.18
N GLU A 130 -10.16 -15.36 0.26
CA GLU A 130 -8.78 -14.89 0.26
C GLU A 130 -8.48 -13.95 -0.92
N TYR A 131 -9.06 -14.21 -2.10
CA TYR A 131 -8.93 -13.35 -3.28
C TYR A 131 -9.62 -11.99 -3.12
N LEU A 132 -10.78 -11.89 -2.45
CA LEU A 132 -11.46 -10.61 -2.19
C LEU A 132 -10.74 -9.82 -1.11
N ARG A 133 -10.24 -10.51 -0.08
CA ARG A 133 -9.42 -9.87 0.96
C ARG A 133 -8.09 -9.38 0.42
N ASN A 134 -7.47 -10.10 -0.52
CA ASN A 134 -6.27 -9.61 -1.18
C ASN A 134 -6.56 -8.39 -2.07
N ILE A 135 -7.73 -8.31 -2.71
CA ILE A 135 -8.15 -7.08 -3.39
C ILE A 135 -8.33 -5.94 -2.38
N GLU A 136 -8.99 -6.18 -1.26
CA GLU A 136 -9.18 -5.18 -0.20
C GLU A 136 -7.85 -4.67 0.35
N TYR A 137 -6.89 -5.56 0.59
CA TYR A 137 -5.53 -5.21 0.99
C TYR A 137 -4.87 -4.28 -0.04
N LYS A 138 -4.97 -4.61 -1.33
CA LYS A 138 -4.40 -3.78 -2.41
C LYS A 138 -5.08 -2.41 -2.52
N ILE A 139 -6.39 -2.36 -2.31
CA ILE A 139 -7.13 -1.10 -2.21
C ILE A 139 -6.57 -0.26 -1.06
N ALA A 140 -6.33 -0.86 0.10
CA ALA A 140 -5.80 -0.17 1.28
C ALA A 140 -4.41 0.43 1.02
N ILE A 141 -3.45 -0.35 0.52
CA ILE A 141 -2.08 0.15 0.28
C ILE A 141 -2.03 1.23 -0.82
N VAL A 142 -2.91 1.14 -1.84
CA VAL A 142 -3.00 2.16 -2.91
C VAL A 142 -3.67 3.44 -2.41
N ARG A 143 -4.69 3.33 -1.54
CA ARG A 143 -5.25 4.49 -0.83
C ARG A 143 -4.17 5.16 0.02
N ASP A 144 -3.47 4.40 0.85
CA ASP A 144 -2.47 4.95 1.77
C ASP A 144 -1.34 5.63 0.97
N LYS A 145 -0.88 5.01 -0.13
CA LYS A 145 0.05 5.64 -1.08
C LYS A 145 -0.44 7.02 -1.53
N ARG A 146 -1.69 7.13 -1.98
CA ARG A 146 -2.28 8.40 -2.44
C ARG A 146 -2.43 9.43 -1.31
N GLU A 147 -2.90 9.03 -0.14
CA GLU A 147 -3.20 9.94 0.99
C GLU A 147 -1.94 10.47 1.70
N TYR A 148 -0.87 9.68 1.71
CA TYR A 148 0.38 10.05 2.35
C TYR A 148 1.35 10.73 1.40
N LEU A 149 1.52 10.21 0.18
CA LEU A 149 2.48 10.75 -0.79
C LEU A 149 1.89 11.77 -1.76
N GLY A 150 0.59 11.73 -2.05
CA GLY A 150 -0.03 12.58 -3.06
C GLY A 150 -0.42 11.83 -4.34
N GLU A 151 -1.20 12.51 -5.20
CA GLU A 151 -1.73 11.93 -6.44
C GLU A 151 -0.67 11.76 -7.52
N GLU A 152 0.38 12.59 -7.49
CA GLU A 152 1.52 12.58 -8.42
C GLU A 152 2.35 11.30 -8.34
N TYR A 153 2.29 10.58 -7.21
CA TYR A 153 2.93 9.26 -7.06
C TYR A 153 2.04 8.13 -7.57
N CYS A 154 0.79 8.41 -7.92
CA CYS A 154 -0.18 7.44 -8.42
C CYS A 154 -0.37 7.56 -9.93
N ASN A 155 -0.45 6.42 -10.61
CA ASN A 155 -0.91 6.42 -11.99
C ASN A 155 -2.45 6.51 -12.07
N ASN A 156 -2.97 6.81 -13.27
CA ASN A 156 -4.42 6.95 -13.51
C ASN A 156 -5.27 5.74 -13.09
N GLN A 157 -4.72 4.52 -13.12
CA GLN A 157 -5.45 3.33 -12.65
C GLN A 157 -5.48 3.31 -11.12
N GLU A 158 -4.36 3.60 -10.46
CA GLU A 158 -4.26 3.68 -9.01
C GLU A 158 -5.20 4.73 -8.41
N LEU A 159 -5.30 5.91 -9.03
CA LEU A 159 -6.24 6.95 -8.58
C LEU A 159 -7.69 6.43 -8.56
N LYS A 160 -8.10 5.71 -9.61
CA LYS A 160 -9.43 5.07 -9.66
C LYS A 160 -9.58 3.97 -8.62
N LEU A 161 -8.54 3.15 -8.43
CA LEU A 161 -8.56 2.03 -7.48
C LEU A 161 -8.56 2.52 -6.02
N ALA A 162 -7.91 3.64 -5.72
CA ALA A 162 -7.89 4.25 -4.38
C ALA A 162 -9.31 4.62 -3.90
N HIS A 163 -10.18 5.09 -4.80
CA HIS A 163 -11.59 5.38 -4.48
C HIS A 163 -12.35 4.15 -4.00
N LEU A 164 -11.96 2.93 -4.37
CA LEU A 164 -12.61 1.71 -3.89
C LEU A 164 -12.44 1.50 -2.37
N SER A 165 -11.56 2.25 -1.71
CA SER A 165 -11.47 2.25 -0.25
C SER A 165 -12.72 2.83 0.42
N ASP A 166 -13.51 3.60 -0.33
CA ASP A 166 -14.84 4.10 0.01
C ASP A 166 -15.93 3.29 -0.69
N PHE A 167 -15.66 2.03 -1.04
CA PHE A 167 -16.66 1.07 -1.51
C PHE A 167 -16.91 -0.02 -0.46
N PRO A 168 -17.88 0.17 0.48
CA PRO A 168 -18.17 -0.77 1.57
C PRO A 168 -18.35 -2.24 1.17
N PRO A 169 -18.90 -2.57 -0.02
CA PRO A 169 -19.01 -3.97 -0.44
C PRO A 169 -17.68 -4.68 -0.73
N LEU A 170 -16.58 -3.95 -0.94
CA LEU A 170 -15.25 -4.50 -1.26
C LEU A 170 -14.14 -4.01 -0.30
N ASN A 171 -14.45 -3.14 0.66
CA ASN A 171 -13.49 -2.70 1.68
C ASN A 171 -13.59 -3.53 2.98
N TYR A 172 -12.86 -3.11 4.02
CA TYR A 172 -12.81 -3.77 5.33
C TYR A 172 -14.18 -4.00 6.01
N CYS A 173 -15.26 -3.32 5.58
CA CYS A 173 -16.60 -3.55 6.13
C CYS A 173 -17.14 -4.95 5.81
N CYS A 174 -16.80 -5.48 4.65
CA CYS A 174 -17.26 -6.79 4.18
C CYS A 174 -16.11 -7.80 4.03
N TYR A 175 -14.91 -7.32 3.68
CA TYR A 175 -13.75 -8.16 3.40
C TYR A 175 -12.48 -7.67 4.10
N PRO A 176 -12.46 -7.53 5.44
CA PRO A 176 -11.25 -7.10 6.15
C PRO A 176 -10.07 -8.03 5.84
N SER A 177 -8.99 -7.50 5.28
CA SER A 177 -7.75 -8.26 5.04
C SER A 177 -6.95 -8.49 6.32
N VAL A 178 -7.02 -7.54 7.25
CA VAL A 178 -6.32 -7.56 8.54
C VAL A 178 -7.26 -7.98 9.70
N PRO A 179 -6.69 -8.51 10.80
CA PRO A 179 -7.41 -8.66 12.08
C PRO A 179 -8.00 -7.33 12.57
N GLN A 180 -9.13 -7.40 13.30
CA GLN A 180 -9.89 -6.23 13.78
C GLN A 180 -9.03 -5.19 14.52
N LYS A 181 -8.02 -5.63 15.28
CA LYS A 181 -7.13 -4.74 16.04
C LYS A 181 -6.26 -3.81 15.19
N TYR A 182 -6.11 -4.11 13.89
CA TYR A 182 -5.33 -3.32 12.94
C TYR A 182 -6.21 -2.50 11.99
N ILE A 183 -7.54 -2.58 12.11
CA ILE A 183 -8.45 -1.79 11.28
C ILE A 183 -8.53 -0.38 11.86
N VAL A 184 -8.16 0.62 11.07
CA VAL A 184 -8.39 2.03 11.39
C VAL A 184 -9.87 2.34 11.22
N PRO A 185 -10.60 2.75 12.28
CA PRO A 185 -12.01 3.10 12.17
C PRO A 185 -12.23 4.31 11.26
N LYS A 186 -13.24 4.24 10.39
CA LYS A 186 -13.80 5.43 9.70
C LYS A 186 -15.08 5.86 10.42
N ASP A 187 -15.37 7.16 10.41
CA ASP A 187 -16.59 7.71 11.03
C ASP A 187 -17.88 7.16 10.40
N ASP A 188 -17.93 7.14 9.05
CA ASP A 188 -19.04 6.56 8.30
C ASP A 188 -18.57 5.48 7.31
N PRO A 189 -18.33 4.25 7.80
CA PRO A 189 -17.70 3.21 7.00
C PRO A 189 -18.66 2.54 6.01
N TRP A 190 -19.98 2.78 6.12
CA TRP A 190 -21.01 2.15 5.28
C TRP A 190 -21.53 3.04 4.16
N THR A 191 -21.21 4.32 4.16
CA THR A 191 -21.57 5.24 3.08
C THR A 191 -20.51 5.22 1.98
N PRO A 192 -20.86 4.88 0.73
CA PRO A 192 -19.93 4.91 -0.37
C PRO A 192 -19.73 6.32 -0.94
N SER A 193 -18.56 6.59 -1.53
CA SER A 193 -18.39 7.77 -2.39
C SER A 193 -19.01 7.55 -3.78
N ASN A 194 -19.34 8.64 -4.47
CA ASN A 194 -19.87 8.56 -5.84
C ASN A 194 -18.84 7.98 -6.81
N GLU A 195 -17.58 8.34 -6.60
CA GLU A 195 -16.41 7.90 -7.35
C GLU A 195 -16.22 6.39 -7.17
N ALA A 196 -16.31 5.88 -5.94
CA ALA A 196 -16.22 4.46 -5.65
C ALA A 196 -17.29 3.62 -6.38
N ILE A 197 -18.55 4.09 -6.35
CA ILE A 197 -19.65 3.43 -7.07
C ILE A 197 -19.40 3.51 -8.58
N GLN A 198 -18.95 4.66 -9.10
CA GLN A 198 -18.72 4.85 -10.53
C GLN A 198 -17.61 3.93 -11.03
N VAL A 199 -16.50 3.79 -10.31
CA VAL A 199 -15.41 2.87 -10.65
C VAL A 199 -15.93 1.44 -10.75
N MET A 200 -16.69 0.97 -9.76
CA MET A 200 -17.29 -0.37 -9.81
C MET A 200 -18.33 -0.52 -10.93
N TYR A 201 -19.07 0.54 -11.24
CA TYR A 201 -20.06 0.55 -12.31
C TYR A 201 -19.40 0.41 -13.69
N ASP A 202 -18.34 1.16 -13.93
CA ASP A 202 -17.56 1.13 -15.17
C ASP A 202 -16.92 -0.24 -15.36
N MET A 203 -16.36 -0.82 -14.30
CA MET A 203 -15.82 -2.19 -14.35
C MET A 203 -16.90 -3.22 -14.68
N ALA A 204 -18.08 -3.11 -14.05
CA ALA A 204 -19.21 -3.98 -14.35
C ALA A 204 -19.72 -3.79 -15.79
N GLU A 205 -19.61 -2.58 -16.36
CA GLU A 205 -19.90 -2.33 -17.77
C GLU A 205 -18.91 -3.03 -18.71
N LEU A 206 -17.62 -2.86 -18.44
CA LEU A 206 -16.54 -3.46 -19.21
C LEU A 206 -16.65 -4.99 -19.23
N THR A 207 -17.02 -5.61 -18.11
CA THR A 207 -17.22 -7.06 -18.01
C THR A 207 -18.65 -7.51 -18.34
N ARG A 208 -19.51 -6.60 -18.81
CA ARG A 208 -20.91 -6.86 -19.22
C ARG A 208 -21.79 -7.46 -18.12
N ASP A 209 -21.50 -7.17 -16.86
CA ASP A 209 -22.23 -7.63 -15.69
C ASP A 209 -23.47 -6.77 -15.40
N ARG A 210 -24.51 -6.98 -16.21
CA ARG A 210 -25.78 -6.22 -16.12
C ARG A 210 -26.51 -6.38 -14.79
N LYS A 211 -26.24 -7.46 -14.03
CA LYS A 211 -26.85 -7.65 -12.70
C LYS A 211 -26.14 -6.78 -11.67
N MET A 212 -24.81 -6.76 -11.68
CA MET A 212 -24.03 -5.88 -10.82
C MET A 212 -24.33 -4.40 -11.14
N GLN A 213 -24.33 -4.00 -12.41
CA GLN A 213 -24.65 -2.61 -12.80
C GLN A 213 -25.99 -2.12 -12.24
N ARG A 214 -27.05 -2.94 -12.33
CA ARG A 214 -28.37 -2.59 -11.79
C ARG A 214 -28.33 -2.46 -10.27
N MET A 215 -27.61 -3.35 -9.59
CA MET A 215 -27.46 -3.28 -8.14
C MET A 215 -26.66 -2.04 -7.70
N LEU A 216 -25.61 -1.67 -8.44
CA LEU A 216 -24.81 -0.46 -8.17
C LEU A 216 -25.65 0.83 -8.36
N LYS A 217 -26.48 0.89 -9.41
CA LYS A 217 -27.42 2.02 -9.59
C LYS A 217 -28.42 2.12 -8.43
N PHE A 218 -28.92 0.99 -7.95
CA PHE A 218 -29.80 0.95 -6.79
C PHE A 218 -29.06 1.43 -5.52
N TYR A 219 -27.88 0.87 -5.27
CA TYR A 219 -27.04 1.22 -4.11
C TYR A 219 -26.64 2.69 -4.07
N LYS A 220 -26.43 3.34 -5.23
CA LYS A 220 -26.18 4.78 -5.30
C LYS A 220 -27.29 5.63 -4.66
N ASN A 221 -28.54 5.21 -4.79
CA ASN A 221 -29.69 5.92 -4.21
C ASN A 221 -30.10 5.36 -2.83
N HIS A 222 -29.58 4.18 -2.48
CA HIS A 222 -29.91 3.40 -1.30
C HIS A 222 -28.61 2.84 -0.69
N PRO A 223 -27.75 3.71 -0.10
CA PRO A 223 -26.43 3.32 0.41
C PRO A 223 -26.52 2.62 1.77
N GLU A 224 -27.57 1.84 2.04
CA GLU A 224 -27.71 1.20 3.35
C GLU A 224 -26.79 -0.03 3.47
N LYS A 225 -26.32 -0.26 4.69
CA LYS A 225 -25.50 -1.43 5.07
C LYS A 225 -26.03 -2.77 4.56
N CYS A 226 -27.35 -2.96 4.50
CA CYS A 226 -27.94 -4.21 4.00
C CYS A 226 -27.71 -4.39 2.49
N VAL A 227 -27.83 -3.32 1.70
CA VAL A 227 -27.58 -3.32 0.26
C VAL A 227 -26.09 -3.55 -0.01
N ALA A 228 -25.22 -2.91 0.77
CA ALA A 228 -23.79 -3.13 0.68
C ALA A 228 -23.42 -4.61 0.87
N LYS A 229 -24.01 -5.28 1.87
CA LYS A 229 -23.82 -6.72 2.13
C LYS A 229 -24.37 -7.62 1.02
N ILE A 230 -25.45 -7.20 0.34
CA ILE A 230 -25.98 -7.91 -0.83
C ILE A 230 -24.97 -7.85 -1.97
N ILE A 231 -24.42 -6.67 -2.27
CA ILE A 231 -23.39 -6.51 -3.30
C ILE A 231 -22.13 -7.30 -2.94
N ALA A 232 -21.68 -7.21 -1.68
CA ALA A 232 -20.54 -8.01 -1.21
C ALA A 232 -20.80 -9.49 -1.49
N SER A 233 -22.00 -9.99 -1.18
CA SER A 233 -22.38 -11.37 -1.42
C SER A 233 -22.45 -11.73 -2.91
N MET A 234 -22.66 -10.76 -3.81
CA MET A 234 -22.58 -10.96 -5.25
C MET A 234 -21.14 -11.17 -5.71
N LEU A 235 -20.17 -10.43 -5.15
CA LEU A 235 -18.75 -10.52 -5.53
C LEU A 235 -18.12 -11.90 -5.30
N HIS A 236 -18.69 -12.74 -4.44
CA HIS A 236 -18.19 -14.11 -4.28
C HIS A 236 -18.99 -15.16 -5.06
N ARG A 237 -19.95 -14.80 -5.91
CA ARG A 237 -20.72 -15.76 -6.72
C ARG A 237 -20.05 -16.05 -8.05
N ASN A 238 -20.25 -17.26 -8.56
CA ASN A 238 -19.76 -17.67 -9.87
C ASN A 238 -20.30 -16.79 -11.01
N SER A 239 -21.50 -16.23 -10.87
CA SER A 239 -22.13 -15.38 -11.89
C SER A 239 -21.48 -14.00 -12.06
N HIS A 240 -20.53 -13.64 -11.20
CA HIS A 240 -19.80 -12.37 -11.20
C HIS A 240 -18.29 -12.61 -11.37
N LYS A 241 -17.89 -13.78 -11.90
CA LYS A 241 -16.49 -14.20 -12.02
C LYS A 241 -15.67 -13.19 -12.81
N GLU A 242 -16.16 -12.79 -13.98
CA GLU A 242 -15.44 -11.97 -14.94
C GLU A 242 -15.12 -10.58 -14.37
N LEU A 243 -16.07 -9.99 -13.62
CA LEU A 243 -15.86 -8.73 -12.90
C LEU A 243 -14.74 -8.84 -11.85
N VAL A 244 -14.76 -9.91 -11.06
CA VAL A 244 -13.78 -10.14 -10.00
C VAL A 244 -12.40 -10.45 -10.59
N ASP A 245 -12.33 -11.22 -11.67
CA ASP A 245 -11.05 -11.48 -12.34
C ASP A 245 -10.47 -10.21 -12.96
N TYR A 246 -11.34 -9.33 -13.49
CA TYR A 246 -10.93 -8.01 -13.94
C TYR A 246 -10.36 -7.19 -12.78
N LEU A 247 -11.01 -7.19 -11.61
CA LEU A 247 -10.51 -6.53 -10.39
C LEU A 247 -9.13 -7.07 -9.97
N VAL A 248 -8.90 -8.38 -10.00
CA VAL A 248 -7.57 -8.94 -9.70
C VAL A 248 -6.54 -8.46 -10.72
N ASN A 249 -6.87 -8.51 -12.00
CA ASN A 249 -5.94 -8.21 -13.09
C ASN A 249 -5.63 -6.71 -13.22
N ILE A 250 -6.56 -5.83 -12.86
CA ILE A 250 -6.32 -4.38 -12.96
C ILE A 250 -5.26 -3.90 -11.97
N PHE A 251 -5.16 -4.50 -10.78
CA PHE A 251 -4.04 -4.20 -9.87
C PHE A 251 -2.69 -4.68 -10.41
N VAL A 252 -2.66 -5.84 -11.08
CA VAL A 252 -1.43 -6.32 -11.74
C VAL A 252 -0.97 -5.37 -12.84
N LYS A 253 -1.92 -4.85 -13.63
CA LYS A 253 -1.63 -3.85 -14.67
C LYS A 253 -1.22 -2.51 -14.08
N ALA A 254 -1.93 -2.05 -13.04
CA ALA A 254 -1.63 -0.78 -12.39
C ALA A 254 -0.22 -0.74 -11.80
N SER A 255 0.33 -1.89 -11.40
CA SER A 255 1.67 -1.97 -10.82
C SER A 255 2.77 -2.42 -11.79
N GLU A 256 2.46 -2.73 -13.06
CA GLU A 256 3.37 -3.44 -13.96
C GLU A 256 4.64 -2.66 -14.32
N ASN A 257 4.56 -1.33 -14.28
CA ASN A 257 5.68 -0.44 -14.61
C ASN A 257 6.54 -0.08 -13.39
N TYR A 258 6.14 -0.47 -12.17
CA TYR A 258 6.99 -0.29 -11.00
C TYR A 258 8.07 -1.37 -10.95
N PRO A 259 9.26 -1.04 -10.42
CA PRO A 259 10.33 -2.03 -10.24
C PRO A 259 9.89 -3.15 -9.29
N VAL A 260 10.37 -4.36 -9.54
CA VAL A 260 10.31 -5.46 -8.57
C VAL A 260 11.38 -5.20 -7.51
N ARG A 261 11.07 -5.50 -6.24
CA ARG A 261 12.01 -5.38 -5.14
C ARG A 261 13.28 -6.20 -5.39
N ASN A 262 14.41 -5.70 -4.92
CA ASN A 262 15.71 -6.33 -5.11
C ASN A 262 16.37 -6.64 -3.76
N PHE A 263 16.46 -7.92 -3.44
CA PHE A 263 17.03 -8.43 -2.19
C PHE A 263 18.45 -9.01 -2.37
N GLY A 264 19.12 -8.65 -3.47
CA GLY A 264 20.46 -9.12 -3.80
C GLY A 264 20.53 -10.65 -3.92
N LYS A 265 21.34 -11.30 -3.07
CA LYS A 265 21.55 -12.76 -3.12
C LYS A 265 20.29 -13.56 -2.80
N GLU A 266 19.33 -13.00 -2.06
CA GLU A 266 18.09 -13.70 -1.70
C GLU A 266 17.13 -13.84 -2.89
N ASN A 267 17.30 -13.02 -3.94
CA ASN A 267 16.52 -13.12 -5.18
C ASN A 267 16.62 -14.49 -5.83
N GLU A 268 17.81 -15.12 -5.85
CA GLU A 268 18.00 -16.45 -6.45
C GLU A 268 17.11 -17.51 -5.77
N LYS A 269 16.98 -17.41 -4.45
CA LYS A 269 16.12 -18.30 -3.65
C LYS A 269 14.64 -18.02 -3.94
N LEU A 270 14.24 -16.75 -4.00
CA LEU A 270 12.88 -16.34 -4.31
C LEU A 270 12.46 -16.79 -5.72
N GLU A 271 13.27 -16.51 -6.74
CA GLU A 271 13.03 -16.91 -8.13
C GLU A 271 12.84 -18.43 -8.27
N LYS A 272 13.61 -19.22 -7.52
CA LYS A 272 13.46 -20.68 -7.50
C LYS A 272 12.08 -21.11 -6.99
N TYR A 273 11.57 -20.48 -5.92
CA TYR A 273 10.24 -20.81 -5.38
C TYR A 273 9.12 -20.32 -6.29
N ILE A 274 9.25 -19.12 -6.88
CA ILE A 274 8.30 -18.60 -7.87
C ILE A 274 8.24 -19.53 -9.08
N LYS A 275 9.40 -19.95 -9.62
CA LYS A 275 9.47 -20.89 -10.74
C LYS A 275 8.79 -22.22 -10.42
N LYS A 276 9.00 -22.75 -9.21
CA LYS A 276 8.31 -23.96 -8.75
C LYS A 276 6.79 -23.75 -8.67
N ALA A 277 6.33 -22.61 -8.19
CA ALA A 277 4.91 -22.28 -8.11
C ALA A 277 4.28 -22.13 -9.51
N GLU A 278 4.97 -21.48 -10.45
CA GLU A 278 4.53 -21.35 -11.84
C GLU A 278 4.49 -22.72 -12.55
N GLN A 279 5.46 -23.61 -12.31
CA GLN A 279 5.40 -25.00 -12.82
C GLN A 279 4.17 -25.76 -12.32
N LEU A 280 3.88 -25.69 -11.01
CA LEU A 280 2.69 -26.31 -10.43
C LEU A 280 1.39 -25.69 -10.99
N LYS A 281 1.39 -24.37 -11.24
CA LYS A 281 0.28 -23.68 -11.89
C LYS A 281 0.07 -24.17 -13.32
N GLU A 282 1.14 -24.36 -14.10
CA GLU A 282 1.08 -24.93 -15.44
C GLU A 282 0.55 -26.37 -15.44
N GLU A 283 0.94 -27.19 -14.47
CA GLU A 283 0.40 -28.55 -14.29
C GLU A 283 -1.11 -28.52 -14.01
N LEU A 284 -1.56 -27.70 -13.07
CA LEU A 284 -2.99 -27.53 -12.77
C LEU A 284 -3.78 -27.02 -13.99
N SER A 285 -3.19 -26.14 -14.79
CA SER A 285 -3.82 -25.63 -16.01
C SER A 285 -4.11 -26.73 -17.04
N LYS A 286 -3.22 -27.76 -17.14
CA LYS A 286 -3.46 -28.94 -18.00
C LYS A 286 -4.70 -29.74 -17.57
N ASP A 287 -5.01 -29.72 -16.28
CA ASP A 287 -6.22 -30.32 -15.71
C ASP A 287 -7.43 -29.37 -15.72
N GLY A 288 -7.32 -28.20 -16.36
CA GLY A 288 -8.37 -27.19 -16.43
C GLY A 288 -8.61 -26.45 -15.10
N ILE A 289 -7.64 -26.49 -14.17
CA ILE A 289 -7.71 -25.83 -12.88
C ILE A 289 -6.96 -24.50 -12.96
N GLU A 290 -7.69 -23.40 -12.77
CA GLU A 290 -7.12 -22.05 -12.72
C GLU A 290 -6.37 -21.86 -11.38
N ALA A 291 -5.19 -21.23 -11.42
CA ALA A 291 -4.46 -20.83 -10.21
C ALA A 291 -3.62 -19.57 -10.44
N SER A 292 -3.30 -18.87 -9.36
CA SER A 292 -2.46 -17.66 -9.35
C SER A 292 -1.30 -17.82 -8.36
N VAL A 293 -0.11 -17.38 -8.77
CA VAL A 293 1.06 -17.29 -7.88
C VAL A 293 1.03 -15.95 -7.18
N ILE A 294 1.16 -15.96 -5.85
CA ILE A 294 1.13 -14.78 -4.99
C ILE A 294 2.35 -14.82 -4.07
N THR A 295 3.00 -13.68 -3.86
CA THR A 295 4.17 -13.56 -2.98
C THR A 295 3.84 -12.73 -1.74
N GLU A 296 4.56 -13.00 -0.66
CA GLU A 296 4.67 -12.15 0.52
C GLU A 296 6.18 -11.91 0.70
N GLU A 297 6.58 -10.65 0.74
CA GLU A 297 7.96 -10.21 0.65
C GLU A 297 8.28 -9.27 1.83
N PRO A 298 9.48 -9.32 2.41
CA PRO A 298 9.93 -8.32 3.37
C PRO A 298 10.11 -6.96 2.70
N PHE A 299 10.23 -5.92 3.51
CA PHE A 299 10.70 -4.60 3.07
C PHE A 299 12.19 -4.63 2.68
N VAL A 300 12.58 -3.77 1.74
CA VAL A 300 13.96 -3.70 1.21
C VAL A 300 14.83 -2.86 2.13
N GLU A 301 14.33 -1.68 2.51
CA GLU A 301 15.11 -0.67 3.23
C GLU A 301 15.04 -0.87 4.75
N VAL A 302 14.02 -1.58 5.24
CA VAL A 302 13.85 -1.93 6.66
C VAL A 302 13.83 -3.44 6.83
N LYS A 303 14.76 -3.97 7.63
CA LYS A 303 14.78 -5.41 7.94
C LYS A 303 13.67 -5.76 8.92
N ASP A 304 12.51 -6.11 8.39
CA ASP A 304 11.42 -6.65 9.18
C ASP A 304 11.65 -8.14 9.52
N SER A 305 10.72 -8.72 10.29
CA SER A 305 10.72 -10.15 10.62
C SER A 305 10.02 -11.01 9.56
N ILE A 306 9.58 -10.44 8.44
CA ILE A 306 8.80 -11.16 7.44
C ILE A 306 9.75 -12.02 6.60
N GLU A 307 9.49 -13.32 6.59
CA GLU A 307 10.17 -14.21 5.65
C GLU A 307 9.42 -14.24 4.31
N PHE A 308 10.15 -14.40 3.21
CA PHE A 308 9.57 -14.68 1.91
C PHE A 308 8.61 -15.87 1.95
N LYS A 309 7.39 -15.66 1.45
CA LYS A 309 6.44 -16.75 1.23
C LYS A 309 5.94 -16.71 -0.20
N VAL A 310 5.80 -17.91 -0.76
CA VAL A 310 5.21 -18.08 -2.10
C VAL A 310 3.98 -18.94 -1.94
N TYR A 311 2.85 -18.44 -2.42
CA TYR A 311 1.57 -19.13 -2.39
C TYR A 311 1.09 -19.44 -3.79
N LEU A 312 0.39 -20.55 -3.92
CA LEU A 312 -0.42 -20.90 -5.06
C LEU A 312 -1.90 -20.84 -4.65
N MET A 313 -2.62 -19.85 -5.14
CA MET A 313 -4.06 -19.69 -4.94
C MET A 313 -4.80 -20.45 -6.03
N ILE A 314 -5.35 -21.60 -5.68
CA ILE A 314 -5.96 -22.56 -6.60
C ILE A 314 -7.48 -22.38 -6.59
N TRP A 315 -8.08 -22.09 -7.74
CA TRP A 315 -9.53 -21.97 -7.85
C TRP A 315 -10.21 -23.32 -7.73
N LYS A 316 -11.31 -23.36 -6.97
CA LYS A 316 -12.14 -24.55 -6.78
C LYS A 316 -13.53 -24.31 -7.33
N LYS A 317 -14.10 -25.36 -7.92
CA LYS A 317 -15.49 -25.36 -8.38
C LYS A 317 -16.41 -25.35 -7.16
N GLY A 318 -17.10 -24.22 -6.94
CA GLY A 318 -18.24 -24.15 -6.03
C GLY A 318 -19.56 -24.15 -6.78
N VAL A 319 -20.65 -24.53 -6.11
CA VAL A 319 -21.99 -24.59 -6.74
C VAL A 319 -22.55 -23.20 -7.00
N LEU A 320 -22.55 -22.34 -5.96
CA LEU A 320 -23.04 -20.96 -6.04
C LEU A 320 -21.89 -19.95 -5.94
N ASN A 321 -21.01 -20.18 -4.96
CA ASN A 321 -19.92 -19.27 -4.64
C ASN A 321 -18.60 -19.77 -5.22
N ARG A 322 -17.76 -18.83 -5.64
CA ARG A 322 -16.35 -19.06 -5.95
C ARG A 322 -15.61 -19.44 -4.67
N LYS A 323 -14.64 -20.34 -4.80
CA LYS A 323 -13.79 -20.78 -3.69
C LYS A 323 -12.35 -20.88 -4.18
N VAL A 324 -11.43 -20.68 -3.26
CA VAL A 324 -10.00 -20.90 -3.50
C VAL A 324 -9.42 -21.80 -2.40
N GLU A 325 -8.40 -22.56 -2.76
CA GLU A 325 -7.47 -23.20 -1.81
C GLU A 325 -6.16 -22.45 -1.88
N LEU A 326 -5.66 -21.98 -0.74
CA LEU A 326 -4.33 -21.39 -0.65
C LEU A 326 -3.33 -22.46 -0.27
N ARG A 327 -2.32 -22.68 -1.13
CA ARG A 327 -1.22 -23.61 -0.88
C ARG A 327 0.09 -22.85 -0.73
N ARG A 328 0.71 -22.93 0.45
CA ARG A 328 2.05 -22.38 0.69
C ARG A 328 3.13 -23.30 0.11
N ILE A 329 4.06 -22.72 -0.64
CA ILE A 329 5.18 -23.42 -1.28
C ILE A 329 6.46 -23.30 -0.44
N VAL A 330 6.68 -22.12 0.15
CA VAL A 330 7.75 -21.79 1.13
C VAL A 330 7.21 -20.86 2.18
#